data_AF-A0A9X4PF13-F1
#
_entry.id   AF-A0A9X4PF13-F1
#
_cell.length_a   1.000
_cell.length_b   1.000
_cell.length_c   1.000
_cell.angle_alpha   90.00
_cell.angle_beta   90.00
_cell.angle_gamma   90.00
#
_symmetry.space_group_name_H-M   'P 1'
#
loop_
_entity.id
_entity.type
_entity.pdbx_description
1 polymer ?
#
loop_
_entity_poly.entity_id
_entity_poly.type
_entity_poly.pdbx_seq_one_letter_code
_entity_poly.pdbx_strand_id
1 'polypeptide(L)'
;MKKNKGVVVSFRLTEEEFEPFKELLDKSDKTKSEFFRDIFLSKEKNINITFNELKPFDYYNILRVVNKSGNNLNQIAKSFNSANKSNVISERIYLKGINLLISINSYLKRALNDS
;
A
#
# COMPACT_ATOMS: atom_id res chain seq x y z
N MET A 1 -0.56 23.35 10.28
CA MET A 1 -2.00 23.69 10.43
C MET A 1 -2.72 23.40 9.11
N LYS A 2 -3.87 22.70 9.14
CA LYS A 2 -4.73 22.58 7.96
C LYS A 2 -5.21 23.98 7.56
N LYS A 3 -4.95 24.41 6.32
CA LYS A 3 -5.51 25.66 5.79
C LYS A 3 -7.03 25.56 5.78
N ASN A 4 -7.71 26.58 6.29
CA ASN A 4 -9.16 26.61 6.36
C ASN A 4 -9.75 26.71 4.94
N LYS A 5 -10.67 25.80 4.57
CA LYS A 5 -11.33 25.78 3.25
C LYS A 5 -12.70 26.44 3.38
N GLY A 6 -12.74 27.77 3.48
CA GLY A 6 -13.96 28.53 3.79
C GLY A 6 -14.88 28.85 2.60
N VAL A 7 -14.41 28.70 1.36
CA VAL A 7 -15.20 29.01 0.15
C VAL A 7 -15.78 27.72 -0.45
N VAL A 8 -17.11 27.68 -0.59
CA VAL A 8 -17.85 26.58 -1.20
C VAL A 8 -18.19 26.93 -2.64
N VAL A 9 -17.86 26.04 -3.57
CA VAL A 9 -18.27 26.13 -4.98
C VAL A 9 -19.21 24.96 -5.25
N SER A 10 -20.44 25.25 -5.67
CA SER A 10 -21.46 24.24 -6.00
C SER A 10 -22.15 24.57 -7.31
N PHE A 11 -22.31 23.58 -8.16
CA PHE A 11 -23.09 23.68 -9.39
C PHE A 11 -23.84 22.36 -9.61
N ARG A 12 -24.90 22.42 -10.42
CA ARG A 12 -25.66 21.24 -10.83
C ARG A 12 -25.19 20.80 -12.21
N LEU A 13 -25.17 19.49 -12.42
CA LEU A 13 -24.91 18.86 -13.71
C LEU A 13 -26.14 18.03 -14.08
N THR A 14 -26.39 17.89 -15.38
CA THR A 14 -27.25 16.82 -15.88
C THR A 14 -26.58 15.46 -15.69
N GLU A 15 -27.35 14.37 -15.82
CA GLU A 15 -26.78 13.02 -15.77
C GLU A 15 -25.76 12.80 -16.88
N GLU A 16 -26.06 13.28 -18.09
CA GLU A 16 -25.17 13.20 -19.26
C GLU A 16 -23.84 13.93 -19.04
N GLU A 17 -23.86 15.09 -18.39
CA GLU A 17 -22.65 15.84 -18.06
C GLU A 17 -21.84 15.16 -16.94
N PHE A 18 -22.49 14.40 -16.07
CA PHE A 18 -21.84 13.72 -14.94
C PHE A 18 -21.25 12.36 -15.31
N GLU A 19 -21.82 11.65 -16.27
CA GLU A 19 -21.46 10.26 -16.60
C GLU A 19 -19.95 10.07 -16.90
N PRO A 20 -19.26 10.94 -17.65
CA PRO A 20 -17.81 10.79 -17.89
C PRO A 20 -16.97 10.86 -16.60
N PHE A 21 -17.44 11.61 -15.60
CA PHE A 21 -16.74 11.75 -14.32
C PHE A 21 -17.05 10.61 -13.36
N LYS A 22 -18.22 9.99 -13.51
CA LYS A 22 -18.66 8.87 -12.66
C LYS A 22 -17.74 7.67 -12.82
N GLU A 23 -17.42 7.27 -14.04
CA GLU A 23 -16.49 6.15 -14.28
C GLU A 23 -15.10 6.41 -13.71
N LEU A 24 -14.60 7.64 -13.85
CA LEU A 24 -13.30 8.05 -13.33
C LEU A 24 -13.30 8.11 -11.80
N LEU A 25 -14.38 8.60 -11.20
CA LEU A 25 -14.57 8.66 -9.76
C LEU A 25 -14.65 7.25 -9.17
N ASP A 26 -15.41 6.36 -9.79
CA ASP A 26 -15.62 4.98 -9.34
C ASP A 26 -14.32 4.15 -9.41
N LYS A 27 -13.41 4.49 -10.33
CA LYS A 27 -12.08 3.87 -10.40
C LYS A 27 -11.07 4.50 -9.43
N SER A 28 -11.34 5.72 -8.93
CA SER A 28 -10.40 6.45 -8.08
C SER A 28 -10.51 6.06 -6.61
N ASP A 29 -9.39 6.16 -5.89
CA ASP A 29 -9.35 6.02 -4.43
C ASP A 29 -9.84 7.27 -3.66
N LYS A 30 -10.49 8.22 -4.33
CA LYS A 30 -10.84 9.54 -3.79
C LYS A 30 -12.32 9.68 -3.47
N THR A 31 -12.62 10.51 -2.48
CA THR A 31 -14.00 10.98 -2.31
C THR A 31 -14.39 11.88 -3.47
N LYS A 32 -15.71 11.97 -3.76
CA LYS A 32 -16.26 12.87 -4.79
C LYS A 32 -15.71 14.30 -4.67
N SER A 33 -15.64 14.84 -3.45
CA SER A 33 -15.14 16.19 -3.22
C SER A 33 -13.64 16.34 -3.50
N GLU A 34 -12.82 15.33 -3.22
CA GLU A 34 -11.37 15.36 -3.50
C GLU A 34 -11.12 15.24 -5.00
N PHE A 35 -11.82 14.31 -5.67
CA PHE A 35 -11.74 14.09 -7.10
C PHE A 35 -12.01 15.37 -7.90
N PHE A 36 -13.17 16.02 -7.68
CA PHE A 36 -13.53 17.24 -8.41
C PHE A 36 -12.66 18.44 -8.02
N ARG A 37 -12.20 18.49 -6.77
CA ARG A 37 -11.27 19.55 -6.34
C ARG A 37 -9.95 19.45 -7.09
N ASP A 38 -9.42 18.24 -7.25
CA ASP A 38 -8.18 18.07 -7.99
C ASP A 38 -8.37 18.49 -9.45
N ILE A 39 -9.42 18.00 -10.13
CA ILE A 39 -9.75 18.40 -11.52
C ILE A 39 -9.86 19.92 -11.66
N PHE A 40 -10.51 20.58 -10.71
CA PHE A 40 -10.65 22.02 -10.74
C PHE A 40 -9.31 22.75 -10.59
N LEU A 41 -8.44 22.28 -9.68
CA LEU A 41 -7.13 22.90 -9.41
C LEU A 41 -6.04 22.52 -10.42
N SER A 42 -6.20 21.41 -11.16
CA SER A 42 -5.24 21.02 -12.19
C SER A 42 -5.28 21.93 -13.42
N LYS A 43 -6.47 22.44 -13.73
CA LYS A 43 -6.69 23.43 -14.80
C LYS A 43 -5.94 24.73 -14.55
N GLU A 44 -5.81 25.16 -13.29
CA GLU A 44 -5.01 26.33 -12.89
C GLU A 44 -3.51 26.10 -13.11
N LYS A 45 -3.05 24.85 -12.98
CA LYS A 45 -1.62 24.52 -12.96
C LYS A 45 -1.08 23.92 -14.26
N ASN A 46 -1.92 23.68 -15.29
CA ASN A 46 -1.57 22.91 -16.49
C ASN A 46 -0.94 21.54 -16.15
N ILE A 47 -1.43 20.88 -15.10
CA ILE A 47 -0.92 19.58 -14.66
C ILE A 47 -1.92 18.50 -15.08
N ASN A 48 -1.44 17.42 -15.70
CA ASN A 48 -2.25 16.21 -15.89
C ASN A 48 -2.42 15.51 -14.54
N ILE A 49 -3.66 15.23 -14.15
CA ILE A 49 -3.93 14.44 -12.93
C ILE A 49 -3.91 12.97 -13.29
N THR A 50 -3.08 12.22 -12.57
CA THR A 50 -3.19 10.78 -12.48
C THR A 50 -3.97 10.45 -11.21
N PHE A 51 -5.05 9.66 -11.35
CA PHE A 51 -5.76 9.10 -10.21
C PHE A 51 -5.18 7.71 -9.92
N ASN A 52 -5.00 7.38 -8.65
CA ASN A 52 -4.66 6.01 -8.29
C ASN A 52 -5.92 5.17 -8.44
N GLU A 53 -5.76 3.97 -9.00
CA GLU A 53 -6.84 2.99 -9.01
C GLU A 53 -7.17 2.56 -7.58
N LEU A 54 -8.45 2.24 -7.35
CA LEU A 54 -8.88 1.59 -6.13
C LEU A 54 -8.04 0.33 -5.90
N LYS A 55 -7.44 0.25 -4.71
CA LYS A 55 -6.74 -0.98 -4.32
C LYS A 55 -7.74 -2.14 -4.27
N PRO A 56 -7.36 -3.35 -4.69
CA PRO A 56 -8.20 -4.53 -4.57
C PRO A 56 -8.72 -4.71 -3.13
N PHE A 57 -9.94 -5.23 -2.98
CA PHE A 57 -10.58 -5.42 -1.67
C PHE A 57 -9.67 -6.13 -0.66
N ASP A 58 -8.90 -7.12 -1.12
CA ASP A 58 -8.02 -7.93 -0.27
C ASP A 58 -6.63 -7.33 -0.05
N TYR A 59 -6.29 -6.19 -0.67
CA TYR A 59 -4.96 -5.60 -0.59
C TYR A 59 -4.50 -5.40 0.87
N TYR A 60 -5.33 -4.77 1.70
CA TYR A 60 -4.98 -4.51 3.09
C TYR A 60 -4.93 -5.79 3.94
N ASN A 61 -5.75 -6.78 3.61
CA ASN A 61 -5.72 -8.09 4.26
C ASN A 61 -4.42 -8.83 3.96
N ILE A 62 -4.01 -8.87 2.68
CA ILE A 62 -2.77 -9.47 2.21
C ILE A 62 -1.57 -8.75 2.85
N LEU A 63 -1.54 -7.41 2.78
CA LEU A 63 -0.48 -6.61 3.39
C LEU A 63 -0.34 -6.89 4.89
N ARG A 64 -1.46 -7.00 5.61
CA ARG A 64 -1.48 -7.35 7.04
C ARG A 64 -0.89 -8.74 7.30
N VAL A 65 -1.29 -9.74 6.51
CA VAL A 65 -0.78 -11.11 6.65
C VAL A 65 0.73 -11.17 6.37
N VAL A 66 1.20 -10.51 5.30
CA VAL A 66 2.63 -10.48 4.96
C VAL A 66 3.45 -9.79 6.06
N ASN A 67 2.98 -8.66 6.59
CA ASN A 67 3.65 -7.98 7.71
C ASN A 67 3.74 -8.88 8.96
N LYS A 68 2.67 -9.62 9.28
CA LYS A 68 2.67 -10.57 10.40
C LYS A 68 3.67 -11.71 10.17
N SER A 69 3.73 -12.24 8.94
CA SER A 69 4.71 -13.25 8.55
C SER A 69 6.15 -12.75 8.68
N GLY A 70 6.45 -11.53 8.21
CA GLY A 70 7.78 -10.91 8.35
C GLY A 70 8.21 -10.77 9.82
N ASN A 71 7.30 -10.35 10.70
CA ASN A 71 7.57 -10.28 12.13
C ASN A 71 7.87 -11.64 12.75
N ASN A 72 7.15 -12.69 12.37
CA ASN A 72 7.41 -14.05 12.85
C ASN A 72 8.77 -14.56 12.36
N LEU A 73 9.14 -14.31 11.10
CA LEU A 73 10.46 -14.67 10.56
C LEU A 73 11.60 -13.99 11.35
N ASN A 74 11.44 -12.72 11.70
CA ASN A 74 12.40 -12.00 12.54
C ASN A 74 12.55 -12.63 13.93
N GLN A 75 11.46 -13.09 14.53
CA GLN A 75 11.49 -13.78 15.83
C GLN A 75 12.24 -15.11 15.73
N ILE A 76 11.97 -15.91 14.69
CA ILE A 76 12.67 -17.17 14.44
C ILE A 76 14.17 -16.91 14.23
N ALA A 77 14.54 -15.87 13.46
CA ALA A 77 15.94 -15.50 13.25
C ALA A 77 16.65 -15.15 14.58
N LYS A 78 15.99 -14.40 15.47
CA LYS A 78 16.50 -14.11 16.82
C LYS A 78 16.71 -15.39 17.64
N SER A 79 15.75 -16.32 17.58
CA SER A 79 15.86 -17.62 18.27
C SER A 79 17.03 -18.44 17.75
N PHE A 80 17.23 -18.48 16.43
CA PHE A 80 18.37 -19.17 15.80
C PHE A 80 19.70 -18.57 16.24
N ASN A 81 19.80 -17.24 16.28
CA ASN A 81 21.00 -16.55 16.75
C ASN A 81 21.32 -16.89 18.21
N SER A 82 20.31 -16.89 19.09
CA SER A 82 20.48 -17.27 20.50
C SER A 82 20.89 -18.73 20.67
N ALA A 83 20.27 -19.65 19.92
CA ALA A 83 20.60 -21.08 19.95
C ALA A 83 22.04 -21.35 19.46
N ASN A 84 22.49 -20.66 18.41
CA ASN A 84 23.86 -20.78 17.90
C ASN A 84 24.88 -20.25 18.92
N LYS A 85 24.62 -19.06 19.50
CA LYS A 85 25.49 -18.49 20.55
C LYS A 85 25.61 -19.37 21.80
N SER A 86 24.57 -20.15 22.09
CA SER A 86 24.54 -21.07 23.22
C SER A 86 25.06 -22.47 22.88
N ASN A 87 25.61 -22.67 21.67
CA ASN A 87 26.06 -23.96 21.12
C ASN A 87 24.97 -25.06 21.10
N VAL A 88 23.69 -24.69 21.16
CA VAL A 88 22.56 -25.62 21.08
C VAL A 88 22.38 -26.15 19.66
N ILE A 89 22.71 -25.32 18.66
CA ILE A 89 22.76 -25.72 17.24
C ILE A 89 24.15 -25.45 16.68
N SER A 90 24.55 -26.25 15.69
CA SER A 90 25.80 -26.02 14.96
C SER A 90 25.69 -24.81 14.04
N GLU A 91 26.83 -24.16 13.77
CA GLU A 91 26.94 -23.06 12.81
C GLU A 91 26.39 -23.43 11.43
N ARG A 92 26.63 -24.67 10.98
CA ARG A 92 26.07 -25.19 9.72
C ARG A 92 24.54 -25.15 9.70
N ILE A 93 23.89 -25.55 10.79
CA ILE A 93 22.42 -25.51 10.91
C ILE A 93 21.94 -24.06 10.99
N TYR A 94 22.65 -23.22 11.75
CA TYR A 94 22.35 -21.80 11.86
C TYR A 94 22.37 -21.09 10.50
N LEU A 95 23.45 -21.23 9.73
CA LEU A 95 23.60 -20.60 8.41
C LEU A 95 22.53 -21.09 7.43
N LYS A 96 22.22 -22.39 7.43
CA LYS A 96 21.15 -22.95 6.59
C LYS A 96 19.78 -22.36 6.95
N GLY A 97 19.50 -22.21 8.25
CA GLY A 97 18.25 -21.63 8.74
C GLY A 97 18.11 -20.15 8.40
N ILE A 98 19.15 -19.34 8.65
CA ILE A 98 19.14 -17.91 8.33
C ILE A 98 18.97 -17.68 6.82
N ASN A 99 19.68 -18.42 5.97
CA ASN A 99 19.53 -18.31 4.53
C ASN A 99 18.10 -18.60 4.06
N LEU A 100 17.46 -19.64 4.63
CA LEU A 100 16.06 -19.95 4.33
C LEU A 100 15.11 -18.81 4.74
N LEU A 101 15.29 -18.25 5.94
CA LEU A 101 14.47 -17.11 6.41
C LEU A 101 14.63 -15.87 5.52
N ILE A 102 15.85 -15.59 5.06
CA ILE A 102 16.14 -14.51 4.11
C ILE A 102 15.43 -14.76 2.77
N SER A 103 15.48 -15.99 2.26
CA SER A 103 14.79 -16.37 1.02
C SER A 103 13.28 -16.15 1.13
N ILE A 104 12.65 -16.64 2.20
CA ILE A 104 11.20 -16.47 2.45
C ILE A 104 10.85 -14.98 2.53
N ASN A 105 11.59 -14.19 3.29
CA ASN A 105 11.35 -12.75 3.41
C ASN A 105 11.48 -12.04 2.06
N SER A 106 12.45 -12.44 1.24
CA SER A 106 12.66 -11.88 -0.10
C SER A 106 11.54 -12.26 -1.08
N TYR A 107 10.98 -13.46 -0.99
CA TYR A 107 9.83 -13.87 -1.80
C TYR A 107 8.56 -13.12 -1.38
N LEU A 108 8.32 -12.98 -0.07
CA LEU A 108 7.19 -12.22 0.45
C LEU A 108 7.22 -10.75 0.01
N LYS A 109 8.39 -10.11 0.02
CA LYS A 109 8.55 -8.72 -0.43
C LYS A 109 8.35 -8.57 -1.94
N ARG A 110 8.87 -9.51 -2.74
CA ARG A 110 8.67 -9.50 -4.20
C ARG A 110 7.19 -9.65 -4.57
N ALA A 111 6.51 -10.61 -3.94
CA ALA A 111 5.08 -10.80 -4.16
C ALA A 111 4.25 -9.54 -3.87
N LEU A 112 4.65 -8.70 -2.90
CA LEU A 112 3.97 -7.43 -2.60
C LEU A 112 4.31 -6.28 -3.58
N ASN A 113 5.51 -6.29 -4.17
CA ASN A 113 5.96 -5.24 -5.08
C ASN A 113 5.53 -5.49 -6.54
N ASP A 114 5.26 -6.75 -6.88
CA ASP A 114 4.73 -7.17 -8.19
C ASP A 114 3.19 -7.13 -8.24
N SER A 115 2.53 -6.63 -7.17
CA SER A 115 1.06 -6.50 -7.03
C SER A 115 0.57 -5.07 -7.14
#